data_AF-A0A2S6AKT5-F1
#
_entry.id   AF-A0A2S6AKT5-F1
#
_cell.length_a   1.000
_cell.length_b   1.000
_cell.length_c   1.000
_cell.angle_alpha   90.00
_cell.angle_beta   90.00
_cell.angle_gamma   90.00
#
_symmetry.space_group_name_H-M   'P 1'
#
loop_
_entity.id
_entity.type
_entity.pdbx_description
1 polymer ?
#
loop_
_entity_poly.entity_id
_entity_poly.type
_entity_poly.pdbx_seq_one_letter_code
_entity_poly.pdbx_strand_id
1 'polypeptide(L)'
;MSKLAHAPTLPPFIWTLRTDTEHQHFGYLLAGLGLERDCLLTAQHALTLPTSAEREAVEQYLSTLDLSGSPVELSHLLADAIAWSDKSGPARDAESMLVEYFHSEYGLLVDTRRARIARAPDFDSAEAHSRRCEELHRARAADAMRTGRAMLEKNAALPSTVMRAAERLLTVAVGSDQARALERALREVGVPGRLCEEIVFAVAYAAGEDSGLDLVVDSPVLVDPAEEAKGEIAAQIRTVIEPDPYSFGDPPTAAEILASREFRQAAAVLSGTDRALVESTLRRLDATATDPSLWLPYLSRAELGRSLHLYCAGMQTLQGYAQWLGSDLEGEVQPLAHRWMATLAGELVDLGRRLSEQARSGHGLIDMERQQIVHTLRGALLGQPAPALLFVGERFKARHEFSMHTSMAGEPIERTQHQLVAMIKRGGIDLPHIELDNSRRHKVDNTVRYVEPDASVLAVVESLHGLILPTGDSEALAEHTAAAARLQTNLAEAGAPEPLRDSVDALVADAAESAYQAGARSQTRSRQWEQRIAAVVRTGTPPGASGETNTVSAVHANHDSLVEAAWPDADGTVADDESTAGTPEHAAGHSAAPVNPDVAM
;
A
#
# COMPACT_ATOMS: atom_id res chain seq x y z
N MET A 1 54.96 -10.56 27.67
CA MET A 1 53.92 -9.86 28.45
C MET A 1 53.75 -8.45 27.89
N SER A 2 53.06 -8.35 26.75
CA SER A 2 52.74 -7.07 26.11
C SER A 2 51.62 -6.41 26.91
N LYS A 3 51.82 -5.15 27.30
CA LYS A 3 50.77 -4.32 27.88
C LYS A 3 49.68 -4.16 26.82
N LEU A 4 48.59 -4.91 26.94
CA LEU A 4 47.29 -4.49 26.42
C LEU A 4 46.96 -3.19 27.16
N ALA A 5 47.39 -2.07 26.59
CA ALA A 5 46.92 -0.76 27.00
C ALA A 5 45.40 -0.84 26.96
N HIS A 6 44.75 -0.52 28.08
CA HIS A 6 43.32 -0.29 28.11
C HIS A 6 43.02 0.74 27.02
N ALA A 7 42.46 0.27 25.90
CA ALA A 7 41.85 1.17 24.95
C ALA A 7 40.82 1.97 25.75
N PRO A 8 40.84 3.32 25.71
CA PRO A 8 39.79 4.10 26.33
C PRO A 8 38.49 3.69 25.65
N THR A 9 37.68 2.90 26.34
CA THR A 9 36.31 2.61 25.94
C THR A 9 35.57 3.94 25.96
N LEU A 10 35.13 4.41 24.80
CA LEU A 10 34.18 5.52 24.73
C LEU A 10 33.02 5.21 25.70
N PRO A 11 32.57 6.21 26.49
CA PRO A 11 31.42 6.01 27.36
C PRO A 11 30.21 5.62 26.49
N PRO A 12 29.35 4.69 26.95
CA PRO A 12 28.17 4.32 26.19
C PRO A 12 27.29 5.56 25.97
N PHE A 13 26.68 5.64 24.78
CA PHE A 13 25.70 6.67 24.49
C PHE A 13 24.53 6.59 25.47
N ILE A 14 24.08 7.73 26.00
CA ILE A 14 22.99 7.79 26.97
C ILE A 14 21.82 8.58 26.36
N TRP A 15 20.68 7.90 26.24
CA TRP A 15 19.42 8.44 25.79
C TRP A 15 18.82 9.37 26.85
N THR A 16 18.93 10.68 26.67
CA THR A 16 18.64 11.70 27.70
C THR A 16 17.97 12.96 27.19
N LEU A 17 17.78 13.11 25.87
CA LEU A 17 17.27 14.34 25.27
C LEU A 17 15.74 14.29 25.15
N ARG A 18 15.03 15.10 25.95
CA ARG A 18 13.64 15.47 25.64
C ARG A 18 13.67 16.45 24.47
N THR A 19 12.95 16.15 23.39
CA THR A 19 12.76 17.09 22.28
C THR A 19 11.28 17.44 22.11
N ASP A 20 11.02 18.55 21.42
CA ASP A 20 9.70 19.18 21.43
C ASP A 20 8.81 18.74 20.26
N THR A 21 9.39 18.20 19.18
CA THR A 21 8.67 17.86 17.95
C THR A 21 9.07 16.50 17.40
N GLU A 22 8.14 15.85 16.69
CA GLU A 22 8.32 14.52 16.08
C GLU A 22 9.53 14.48 15.13
N HIS A 23 9.75 15.56 14.37
CA HIS A 23 10.89 15.69 13.47
C HIS A 23 12.22 15.68 14.22
N GLN A 24 12.33 16.38 15.35
CA GLN A 24 13.54 16.34 16.19
C GLN A 24 13.70 15.01 16.92
N HIS A 25 12.60 14.40 17.38
CA HIS A 25 12.63 13.06 17.96
C HIS A 25 13.27 12.07 16.98
N PHE A 26 12.84 12.12 15.73
CA PHE A 26 13.34 11.23 14.68
C PHE A 26 14.83 11.47 14.40
N GLY A 27 15.25 12.74 14.25
CA GLY A 27 16.68 13.08 14.13
C GLY A 27 17.51 12.59 15.32
N TYR A 28 16.98 12.68 16.53
CA TYR A 28 17.65 12.26 17.76
C TYR A 28 17.86 10.74 17.79
N LEU A 29 16.82 9.97 17.43
CA LEU A 29 16.94 8.53 17.23
C LEU A 29 18.06 8.19 16.24
N LEU A 30 18.05 8.80 15.07
CA LEU A 30 19.02 8.50 14.01
C LEU A 30 20.47 8.82 14.43
N ALA A 31 20.71 10.02 14.95
CA ALA A 31 22.04 10.40 15.43
C ALA A 31 22.49 9.51 16.62
N GLY A 32 21.56 9.15 17.52
CA GLY A 32 21.83 8.25 18.64
C GLY A 32 22.21 6.85 18.20
N LEU A 33 21.50 6.28 17.21
CA LEU A 33 21.85 5.00 16.59
C LEU A 33 23.24 5.04 15.95
N GLY A 34 23.60 6.17 15.30
CA GLY A 34 24.95 6.38 14.75
C GLY A 34 26.04 6.33 15.82
N LEU A 35 25.85 7.04 16.94
CA LEU A 35 26.79 7.04 18.08
C LEU A 35 26.88 5.68 18.77
N GLU A 36 25.76 4.98 18.96
CA GLU A 36 25.76 3.64 19.57
C GLU A 36 26.47 2.62 18.68
N ARG A 37 26.25 2.69 17.36
CA ARG A 37 26.94 1.83 16.39
C ARG A 37 28.45 2.10 16.35
N ASP A 38 28.89 3.35 16.41
CA ASP A 38 30.33 3.67 16.54
C ASP A 38 30.92 3.03 17.80
N CYS A 39 30.25 3.14 18.96
CA CYS A 39 30.72 2.51 20.20
C CYS A 39 30.95 1.00 20.02
N LEU A 40 30.05 0.32 19.30
CA LEU A 40 30.16 -1.11 19.00
C LEU A 40 31.30 -1.41 18.01
N LEU A 41 31.40 -0.65 16.92
CA LEU A 41 32.46 -0.80 15.92
C LEU A 41 33.85 -0.54 16.53
N THR A 42 33.98 0.50 17.34
CA THR A 42 35.21 0.84 18.05
C THR A 42 35.59 -0.26 19.05
N ALA A 43 34.62 -0.84 19.78
CA ALA A 43 34.86 -1.99 20.64
C ALA A 43 35.29 -3.24 19.84
N GLN A 44 34.67 -3.49 18.69
CA GLN A 44 35.05 -4.58 17.79
C GLN A 44 36.48 -4.39 17.24
N HIS A 45 36.82 -3.18 16.79
CA HIS A 45 38.16 -2.85 16.29
C HIS A 45 39.25 -2.94 17.37
N ALA A 46 38.89 -2.79 18.65
CA ALA A 46 39.80 -3.03 19.77
C ALA A 46 40.09 -4.53 19.98
N LEU A 47 39.16 -5.42 19.59
CA LEU A 47 39.31 -6.88 19.69
C LEU A 47 39.96 -7.49 18.44
N THR A 48 39.57 -7.00 17.26
CA THR A 48 40.07 -7.42 15.95
C THR A 48 40.47 -6.19 15.16
N LEU A 49 41.78 -6.01 14.93
CA LEU A 49 42.28 -4.88 14.14
C LEU A 49 41.63 -4.91 12.75
N PRO A 50 41.08 -3.78 12.28
CA PRO A 50 40.44 -3.74 10.97
C PRO A 50 41.47 -3.93 9.86
N THR A 51 41.03 -4.58 8.79
CA THR A 51 41.84 -4.89 7.61
C THR A 51 42.03 -3.65 6.72
N SER A 52 43.06 -3.67 5.86
CA SER A 52 43.25 -2.62 4.86
C SER A 52 42.09 -2.55 3.86
N ALA A 53 41.49 -3.70 3.54
CA ALA A 53 40.34 -3.78 2.64
C ALA A 53 39.08 -3.15 3.25
N GLU A 54 38.81 -3.37 4.54
CA GLU A 54 37.69 -2.72 5.25
C GLU A 54 37.88 -1.20 5.29
N ARG A 55 39.12 -0.75 5.54
CA ARG A 55 39.45 0.67 5.49
C ARG A 55 39.20 1.27 4.12
N GLU A 56 39.75 0.67 3.06
CA GLU A 56 39.60 1.17 1.68
C GLU A 56 38.14 1.20 1.24
N ALA A 57 37.34 0.20 1.60
CA ALA A 57 35.92 0.16 1.31
C ALA A 57 35.14 1.30 1.99
N VAL A 58 35.41 1.56 3.27
CA VAL A 58 34.79 2.67 4.02
C VAL A 58 35.25 4.02 3.45
N GLU A 59 36.53 4.19 3.15
CA GLU A 59 37.07 5.40 2.55
C GLU A 59 36.42 5.70 1.20
N GLN A 60 36.27 4.68 0.36
CA GLN A 60 35.60 4.82 -0.93
C GLN A 60 34.13 5.22 -0.75
N TYR A 61 33.40 4.58 0.16
CA TYR A 61 31.99 4.87 0.40
C TYR A 61 31.78 6.29 0.95
N LEU A 62 32.58 6.71 1.94
CA LEU A 62 32.53 8.06 2.52
C LEU A 62 32.99 9.14 1.55
N SER A 63 33.90 8.84 0.62
CA SER A 63 34.32 9.80 -0.42
C SER A 63 33.21 10.15 -1.41
N THR A 64 32.18 9.30 -1.50
CA THR A 64 31.00 9.51 -2.36
C THR A 64 29.76 9.97 -1.58
N LEU A 65 29.95 10.52 -0.38
CA LEU A 65 28.86 10.97 0.49
C LEU A 65 27.91 11.91 -0.24
N ASP A 66 26.64 11.53 -0.29
CA ASP A 66 25.53 12.33 -0.82
C ASP A 66 24.58 12.68 0.32
N LEU A 67 24.59 13.95 0.75
CA LEU A 67 23.71 14.46 1.81
C LEU A 67 22.23 14.50 1.38
N SER A 68 21.93 14.29 0.10
CA SER A 68 20.55 14.12 -0.38
C SER A 68 20.04 12.67 -0.24
N GLY A 69 20.87 11.75 0.26
CA GLY A 69 20.50 10.39 0.62
C GLY A 69 19.51 10.29 1.78
N SER A 70 19.09 9.07 2.10
CA SER A 70 18.15 8.85 3.22
C SER A 70 18.80 9.21 4.56
N PRO A 71 18.12 9.92 5.47
CA PRO A 71 18.59 10.18 6.83
C PRO A 71 19.02 8.93 7.59
N VAL A 72 18.37 7.78 7.32
CA VAL A 72 18.73 6.50 7.93
C VAL A 72 20.06 5.98 7.36
N GLU A 73 20.34 6.20 6.07
CA GLU A 73 21.64 5.88 5.49
C GLU A 73 22.73 6.82 6.04
N LEU A 74 22.42 8.11 6.15
CA LEU A 74 23.31 9.12 6.74
C LEU A 74 23.66 8.81 8.20
N SER A 75 22.76 8.20 8.99
CA SER A 75 23.10 7.78 10.36
C SER A 75 24.06 6.58 10.41
N HIS A 76 23.97 5.66 9.45
CA HIS A 76 24.94 4.57 9.32
C HIS A 76 26.31 5.10 8.88
N LEU A 77 26.31 6.01 7.90
CA LEU A 77 27.52 6.70 7.45
C LEU A 77 28.17 7.53 8.56
N LEU A 78 27.38 8.11 9.47
CA LEU A 78 27.91 8.83 10.62
C LEU A 78 28.69 7.90 11.55
N ALA A 79 28.18 6.69 11.81
CA ALA A 79 28.90 5.69 12.61
C ALA A 79 30.25 5.31 11.98
N ASP A 80 30.26 5.04 10.68
CA ASP A 80 31.48 4.70 9.95
C ASP A 80 32.46 5.90 9.91
N ALA A 81 31.95 7.11 9.73
CA ALA A 81 32.77 8.31 9.74
C ALA A 81 33.48 8.52 11.10
N ILE A 82 32.75 8.37 12.22
CA ILE A 82 33.30 8.52 13.57
C ILE A 82 34.34 7.42 13.86
N ALA A 83 34.01 6.16 13.58
CA ALA A 83 34.88 5.02 13.87
C ALA A 83 36.25 5.10 13.16
N TRP A 84 36.32 5.86 12.05
CA TRP A 84 37.48 5.95 11.17
C TRP A 84 38.12 7.35 11.09
N SER A 85 37.56 8.40 11.70
CA SER A 85 38.02 9.79 11.53
C SER A 85 39.43 10.09 12.05
N ASP A 86 39.89 9.33 13.03
CA ASP A 86 41.28 9.41 13.52
C ASP A 86 42.29 8.80 12.53
N LYS A 87 41.82 7.88 11.67
CA LYS A 87 42.66 7.06 10.78
C LYS A 87 42.56 7.48 9.31
N SER A 88 41.51 8.21 8.93
CA SER A 88 41.18 8.51 7.54
C SER A 88 40.75 9.98 7.36
N GLY A 89 41.35 10.65 6.38
CA GLY A 89 40.98 12.01 5.97
C GLY A 89 39.52 12.09 5.48
N PRO A 90 39.11 11.29 4.47
CA PRO A 90 37.73 11.21 4.02
C PRO A 90 36.70 10.99 5.14
N ALA A 91 37.02 10.12 6.12
CA ALA A 91 36.11 9.86 7.23
C ALA A 91 35.94 11.08 8.15
N ARG A 92 37.02 11.84 8.40
CA ARG A 92 36.97 13.07 9.19
C ARG A 92 36.16 14.18 8.51
N ASP A 93 36.33 14.31 7.20
CA ASP A 93 35.57 15.27 6.40
C ASP A 93 34.07 14.88 6.40
N ALA A 94 33.76 13.60 6.19
CA ALA A 94 32.40 13.07 6.26
C ALA A 94 31.76 13.23 7.65
N GLU A 95 32.51 12.98 8.74
CA GLU A 95 32.04 13.18 10.12
C GLU A 95 31.57 14.64 10.31
N SER A 96 32.40 15.59 9.88
CA SER A 96 32.10 17.02 9.99
C SER A 96 30.85 17.40 9.18
N MET A 97 30.73 16.89 7.95
CA MET A 97 29.56 17.13 7.09
C MET A 97 28.27 16.53 7.66
N LEU A 98 28.34 15.33 8.21
CA LEU A 98 27.17 14.63 8.76
C LEU A 98 26.70 15.24 10.08
N VAL A 99 27.64 15.66 10.95
CA VAL A 99 27.28 16.42 12.16
C VAL A 99 26.61 17.74 11.80
N GLU A 100 27.12 18.47 10.80
CA GLU A 100 26.50 19.71 10.31
C GLU A 100 25.10 19.43 9.71
N TYR A 101 24.93 18.33 8.98
CA TYR A 101 23.62 17.93 8.46
C TYR A 101 22.59 17.73 9.58
N PHE A 102 22.93 17.00 10.66
CA PHE A 102 22.02 16.81 11.79
C PHE A 102 21.73 18.12 12.54
N HIS A 103 22.68 19.05 12.54
CA HIS A 103 22.47 20.39 13.06
C HIS A 103 21.49 21.20 12.20
N SER A 104 21.70 21.24 10.88
CA SER A 104 20.91 22.08 9.96
C SER A 104 19.52 21.53 9.67
N GLU A 105 19.36 20.19 9.66
CA GLU A 105 18.10 19.54 9.29
C GLU A 105 17.23 19.22 10.50
N TYR A 106 17.83 18.94 11.66
CA TYR A 106 17.11 18.48 12.86
C TYR A 106 17.37 19.34 14.10
N GLY A 107 18.28 20.34 14.03
CA GLY A 107 18.61 21.18 15.18
C GLY A 107 19.37 20.43 16.26
N LEU A 108 20.18 19.44 15.89
CA LEU A 108 20.91 18.57 16.81
C LEU A 108 22.40 18.88 16.81
N LEU A 109 22.93 19.16 18.00
CA LEU A 109 24.36 19.33 18.24
C LEU A 109 24.95 17.98 18.68
N VAL A 110 25.59 17.28 17.75
CA VAL A 110 26.19 15.95 17.99
C VAL A 110 27.65 16.11 18.43
N ASP A 111 27.95 15.71 19.66
CA ASP A 111 29.31 15.59 20.21
C ASP A 111 29.77 14.13 20.11
N THR A 112 30.48 13.83 19.03
CA THR A 112 30.97 12.48 18.69
C THR A 112 31.99 11.96 19.70
N ARG A 113 32.81 12.84 20.29
CA ARG A 113 33.86 12.47 21.25
C ARG A 113 33.30 12.08 22.62
N ARG A 114 32.21 12.72 23.04
CA ARG A 114 31.56 12.43 24.32
C ARG A 114 30.37 11.48 24.18
N ALA A 115 30.03 11.07 22.96
CA ALA A 115 28.80 10.36 22.63
C ALA A 115 27.58 11.06 23.27
N ARG A 116 27.37 12.33 22.91
CA ARG A 116 26.26 13.15 23.43
C ARG A 116 25.58 13.89 22.30
N ILE A 117 24.28 14.12 22.46
CA ILE A 117 23.50 14.96 21.57
C ILE A 117 22.78 16.00 22.42
N ALA A 118 22.87 17.26 22.00
CA ALA A 118 22.14 18.36 22.59
C ALA A 118 21.26 19.05 21.53
N ARG A 119 20.26 19.80 21.99
CA ARG A 119 19.42 20.63 21.12
C ARG A 119 20.11 21.95 20.80
N ALA A 120 19.99 22.40 19.56
CA ALA A 120 20.25 23.78 19.17
C ALA A 120 19.09 24.68 19.66
N PRO A 121 19.32 25.63 20.59
CA PRO A 121 18.26 26.39 21.24
C PRO A 121 17.44 27.26 20.27
N ASP A 122 18.08 27.75 19.21
CA ASP A 122 17.46 28.68 18.25
C ASP A 122 16.87 27.98 17.01
N PHE A 123 16.81 26.64 17.00
CA PHE A 123 16.31 25.88 15.86
C PHE A 123 14.79 25.77 15.84
N ASP A 124 14.17 26.27 14.77
CA ASP A 124 12.74 26.09 14.50
C ASP A 124 12.50 24.76 13.77
N SER A 125 12.10 23.75 14.54
CA SER A 125 11.82 22.42 13.99
C SER A 125 10.49 22.31 13.26
N ALA A 126 9.52 23.17 13.57
CA ALA A 126 8.26 23.20 12.86
C ALA A 126 8.47 23.77 11.46
N GLU A 127 9.18 24.89 11.34
CA GLU A 127 9.54 25.49 10.04
C GLU A 127 10.36 24.51 9.19
N ALA A 128 11.37 23.85 9.77
CA ALA A 128 12.18 22.86 9.06
C ALA A 128 11.34 21.68 8.52
N HIS A 129 10.41 21.16 9.32
CA HIS A 129 9.52 20.08 8.91
C HIS A 129 8.55 20.55 7.81
N SER A 130 7.90 21.70 7.99
CA SER A 130 7.01 22.29 6.98
C SER A 130 7.72 22.51 5.64
N ARG A 131 8.96 23.03 5.66
CA ARG A 131 9.77 23.20 4.45
C ARG A 131 9.98 21.88 3.70
N ARG A 132 10.30 20.78 4.40
CA ARG A 132 10.49 19.46 3.78
C ARG A 132 9.20 18.91 3.16
N CYS A 133 8.08 19.05 3.87
CA CYS A 133 6.77 18.67 3.33
C CYS A 133 6.46 19.48 2.07
N GLU A 134 6.65 20.79 2.08
CA GLU A 134 6.46 21.65 0.92
C GLU A 134 7.39 21.28 -0.25
N GLU A 135 8.66 21.02 0.00
CA GLU A 135 9.61 20.59 -1.02
C GLU A 135 9.18 19.27 -1.69
N LEU A 136 8.71 18.30 -0.91
CA LEU A 136 8.17 17.05 -1.43
C LEU A 136 6.92 17.29 -2.29
N HIS A 137 5.97 18.11 -1.81
CA HIS A 137 4.76 18.44 -2.58
C HIS A 137 5.09 19.18 -3.87
N ARG A 138 6.04 20.13 -3.84
CA ARG A 138 6.52 20.84 -5.04
C ARG A 138 7.20 19.88 -6.02
N ALA A 139 8.00 18.94 -5.53
CA ALA A 139 8.65 17.93 -6.38
C ALA A 139 7.61 17.02 -7.05
N ARG A 140 6.61 16.53 -6.30
CA ARG A 140 5.49 15.75 -6.86
C ARG A 140 4.70 16.54 -7.90
N ALA A 141 4.37 17.80 -7.60
CA ALA A 141 3.68 18.68 -8.52
C ALA A 141 4.47 18.89 -9.81
N ALA A 142 5.78 19.16 -9.71
CA ALA A 142 6.66 19.28 -10.87
C ALA A 142 6.65 18.01 -11.72
N ASP A 143 6.67 16.83 -11.10
CA ASP A 143 6.68 15.55 -11.80
C ASP A 143 5.33 15.24 -12.44
N ALA A 144 4.23 15.57 -11.78
CA ALA A 144 2.88 15.50 -12.34
C ALA A 144 2.75 16.33 -13.62
N MET A 145 3.24 17.58 -13.58
CA MET A 145 3.26 18.45 -14.75
C MET A 145 4.13 17.88 -15.87
N ARG A 146 5.33 17.36 -15.54
CA ARG A 146 6.22 16.73 -16.52
C ARG A 146 5.56 15.52 -17.18
N THR A 147 4.87 14.68 -16.41
CA THR A 147 4.16 13.51 -16.95
C THR A 147 3.01 13.92 -17.86
N GLY A 148 2.13 14.83 -17.40
CA GLY A 148 1.02 15.31 -18.22
C GLY A 148 1.50 15.93 -19.54
N ARG A 149 2.60 16.70 -19.48
CA ARG A 149 3.23 17.29 -20.66
C ARG A 149 3.81 16.24 -21.60
N ALA A 150 4.52 15.24 -21.09
CA ALA A 150 5.07 14.15 -21.90
C ALA A 150 3.95 13.36 -22.61
N MET A 151 2.82 13.13 -21.94
CA MET A 151 1.65 12.50 -22.53
C MET A 151 1.02 13.35 -23.63
N LEU A 152 0.93 14.68 -23.45
CA LEU A 152 0.49 15.60 -24.49
C LEU A 152 1.43 15.58 -25.71
N GLU A 153 2.73 15.72 -25.49
CA GLU A 153 3.75 15.75 -26.56
C GLU A 153 3.76 14.45 -27.39
N LYS A 154 3.49 13.31 -26.75
CA LYS A 154 3.45 12.01 -27.41
C LYS A 154 2.17 11.79 -28.22
N ASN A 155 1.02 12.27 -27.74
CA ASN A 155 -0.29 11.83 -28.24
C ASN A 155 -1.12 12.94 -28.92
N ALA A 156 -0.78 14.22 -28.76
CA ALA A 156 -1.51 15.31 -29.41
C ALA A 156 -1.03 15.49 -30.86
N ALA A 157 -1.99 15.65 -31.78
CA ALA A 157 -1.70 15.76 -33.21
C ALA A 157 -1.07 17.10 -33.64
N LEU A 158 -1.25 18.17 -32.85
CA LEU A 158 -0.85 19.53 -33.21
C LEU A 158 0.05 20.18 -32.14
N PRO A 159 1.22 20.73 -32.50
CA PRO A 159 2.11 21.42 -31.56
C PRO A 159 1.47 22.63 -30.84
N SER A 160 0.55 23.34 -31.50
CA SER A 160 -0.18 24.47 -30.91
C SER A 160 -1.15 24.04 -29.79
N THR A 161 -1.76 22.86 -29.92
CA THR A 161 -2.58 22.24 -28.88
C THR A 161 -1.71 21.83 -27.70
N VAL A 162 -0.54 21.22 -27.94
CA VAL A 162 0.42 20.87 -26.88
C VAL A 162 0.83 22.10 -26.07
N MET A 163 1.23 23.19 -26.73
CA MET A 163 1.65 24.41 -26.03
C MET A 163 0.54 24.97 -25.13
N ARG A 164 -0.66 25.17 -25.68
CA ARG A 164 -1.80 25.72 -24.94
C ARG A 164 -2.28 24.77 -23.82
N ALA A 165 -2.19 23.46 -24.04
CA ALA A 165 -2.59 22.45 -23.04
C ALA A 165 -1.54 22.36 -21.92
N ALA A 166 -0.25 22.48 -22.24
CA ALA A 166 0.82 22.53 -21.25
C ALA A 166 0.70 23.75 -20.32
N GLU A 167 0.22 24.90 -20.82
CA GLU A 167 -0.11 26.06 -19.98
C GLU A 167 -1.21 25.75 -18.94
N ARG A 168 -2.16 24.85 -19.26
CA ARG A 168 -3.21 24.43 -18.32
C ARG A 168 -2.69 23.49 -17.23
N LEU A 169 -1.60 22.77 -17.51
CA LEU A 169 -0.96 21.89 -16.53
C LEU A 169 -0.16 22.63 -15.46
N LEU A 170 0.10 23.94 -15.62
CA LEU A 170 0.84 24.72 -14.62
C LEU A 170 0.19 24.74 -13.23
N THR A 171 -1.11 24.49 -13.17
CA THR A 171 -1.85 24.25 -11.93
C THR A 171 -2.11 22.76 -11.80
N VAL A 172 -1.38 22.10 -10.90
CA VAL A 172 -1.61 20.68 -10.57
C VAL A 172 -2.97 20.55 -9.90
N ALA A 173 -3.81 19.67 -10.44
CA ALA A 173 -5.13 19.41 -9.90
C ALA A 173 -5.03 18.55 -8.63
N VAL A 174 -5.23 19.19 -7.48
CA VAL A 174 -5.30 18.57 -6.16
C VAL A 174 -6.78 18.47 -5.77
N GLY A 175 -7.42 17.38 -6.20
CA GLY A 175 -8.83 17.07 -5.89
C GLY A 175 -9.79 17.12 -7.08
N SER A 176 -10.99 16.57 -6.88
CA SER A 176 -11.98 16.28 -7.93
C SER A 176 -12.44 17.51 -8.72
N ASP A 177 -12.69 18.65 -8.05
CA ASP A 177 -13.12 19.87 -8.74
C ASP A 177 -12.01 20.48 -9.60
N GLN A 178 -10.76 20.41 -9.14
CA GLN A 178 -9.61 20.85 -9.90
C GLN A 178 -9.31 19.91 -11.07
N ALA A 179 -9.50 18.60 -10.87
CA ALA A 179 -9.37 17.59 -11.92
C ALA A 179 -10.40 17.83 -13.04
N ARG A 180 -11.68 18.05 -12.69
CA ARG A 180 -12.73 18.43 -13.64
C ARG A 180 -12.48 19.78 -14.32
N ALA A 181 -11.89 20.74 -13.60
CA ALA A 181 -11.51 22.03 -14.19
C ALA A 181 -10.38 21.86 -15.21
N LEU A 182 -9.36 21.06 -14.90
CA LEU A 182 -8.27 20.72 -15.80
C LEU A 182 -8.79 19.96 -17.03
N GLU A 183 -9.65 18.96 -16.84
CA GLU A 183 -10.29 18.20 -17.91
C GLU A 183 -11.03 19.12 -18.90
N ARG A 184 -11.87 20.04 -18.38
CA ARG A 184 -12.56 21.05 -19.19
C ARG A 184 -11.58 21.95 -19.93
N ALA A 185 -10.55 22.44 -19.25
CA ALA A 185 -9.54 23.31 -19.85
C ALA A 185 -8.73 22.61 -20.96
N LEU A 186 -8.44 21.31 -20.82
CA LEU A 186 -7.77 20.51 -21.86
C LEU A 186 -8.69 20.29 -23.07
N ARG A 187 -9.98 19.98 -22.84
CA ARG A 187 -10.98 19.84 -23.91
C ARG A 187 -11.18 21.15 -24.68
N GLU A 188 -11.25 22.30 -24.00
CA GLU A 188 -11.37 23.62 -24.62
C GLU A 188 -10.20 23.95 -25.56
N VAL A 189 -9.02 23.40 -25.28
CA VAL A 189 -7.81 23.58 -26.10
C VAL A 189 -7.74 22.56 -27.26
N GLY A 190 -8.70 21.64 -27.34
CA GLY A 190 -8.82 20.65 -28.42
C GLY A 190 -8.11 19.34 -28.15
N VAL A 191 -7.80 19.02 -26.89
CA VAL A 191 -7.31 17.69 -26.51
C VAL A 191 -8.48 16.69 -26.60
N PRO A 192 -8.32 15.53 -27.25
CA PRO A 192 -9.39 14.51 -27.33
C PRO A 192 -9.87 14.07 -25.95
N GLY A 193 -11.17 13.75 -25.81
CA GLY A 193 -11.79 13.41 -24.51
C GLY A 193 -11.06 12.31 -23.75
N ARG A 194 -10.80 11.18 -24.41
CA ARG A 194 -10.04 10.06 -23.83
C ARG A 194 -8.63 10.46 -23.37
N LEU A 195 -7.92 11.27 -24.16
CA LEU A 195 -6.58 11.74 -23.78
C LEU A 195 -6.65 12.73 -22.61
N CYS A 196 -7.71 13.53 -22.50
CA CYS A 196 -7.93 14.40 -21.34
C CYS A 196 -8.08 13.58 -20.06
N GLU A 197 -8.94 12.55 -20.09
CA GLU A 197 -9.16 11.65 -18.96
C GLU A 197 -7.85 10.94 -18.56
N GLU A 198 -7.09 10.46 -19.55
CA GLU A 198 -5.78 9.84 -19.32
C GLU A 198 -4.77 10.79 -18.66
N ILE A 199 -4.69 12.04 -19.12
CA ILE A 199 -3.79 13.04 -18.56
C ILE A 199 -4.24 13.48 -17.17
N VAL A 200 -5.54 13.70 -16.96
CA VAL A 200 -6.09 14.13 -15.66
C VAL A 200 -5.84 13.03 -14.62
N PHE A 201 -6.11 11.78 -14.97
CA PHE A 201 -5.74 10.63 -14.13
C PHE A 201 -4.24 10.62 -13.84
N ALA A 202 -3.40 10.78 -14.86
CA ALA A 202 -1.94 10.77 -14.69
C ALA A 202 -1.43 11.86 -13.76
N VAL A 203 -1.91 13.08 -13.93
CA VAL A 203 -1.49 14.25 -13.16
C VAL A 203 -1.95 14.13 -11.72
N ALA A 204 -3.22 13.80 -11.48
CA ALA A 204 -3.75 13.62 -10.13
C ALA A 204 -3.00 12.51 -9.39
N TYR A 205 -2.83 11.38 -10.05
CA TYR A 205 -2.09 10.26 -9.49
C TYR A 205 -0.61 10.59 -9.22
N ALA A 206 0.12 11.27 -10.12
CA ALA A 206 1.52 11.66 -9.85
C ALA A 206 1.64 12.69 -8.71
N ALA A 207 0.63 13.53 -8.53
CA ALA A 207 0.58 14.49 -7.44
C ALA A 207 0.40 13.79 -6.08
N GLY A 208 0.00 12.51 -6.08
CA GLY A 208 -0.37 11.76 -4.88
C GLY A 208 -1.83 11.97 -4.47
N GLU A 209 -2.68 12.36 -5.42
CA GLU A 209 -4.10 12.65 -5.21
C GLU A 209 -4.94 11.64 -5.97
N ASP A 210 -5.17 10.48 -5.36
CA ASP A 210 -6.07 9.43 -5.87
C ASP A 210 -7.50 9.54 -5.30
N SER A 211 -7.72 10.49 -4.39
CA SER A 211 -9.01 10.70 -3.74
C SER A 211 -10.09 11.06 -4.78
N GLY A 212 -11.08 10.17 -4.91
CA GLY A 212 -12.20 10.36 -5.83
C GLY A 212 -11.98 9.86 -7.26
N LEU A 213 -10.89 9.11 -7.52
CA LEU A 213 -10.73 8.36 -8.77
C LEU A 213 -11.34 6.96 -8.62
N ASP A 214 -12.32 6.63 -9.44
CA ASP A 214 -12.80 5.26 -9.52
C ASP A 214 -11.84 4.42 -10.39
N LEU A 215 -11.11 3.48 -9.79
CA LEU A 215 -10.12 2.70 -10.53
C LEU A 215 -10.75 1.75 -11.56
N VAL A 216 -11.98 1.30 -11.32
CA VAL A 216 -12.75 0.47 -12.26
C VAL A 216 -13.27 1.29 -13.43
N VAL A 217 -13.70 2.53 -13.19
CA VAL A 217 -14.44 3.32 -14.18
C VAL A 217 -13.55 4.36 -14.87
N ASP A 218 -12.84 5.18 -14.08
CA ASP A 218 -12.15 6.37 -14.55
C ASP A 218 -10.70 6.09 -14.97
N SER A 219 -10.08 5.04 -14.43
CA SER A 219 -8.67 4.78 -14.69
C SER A 219 -8.44 4.16 -16.07
N PRO A 220 -7.53 4.68 -16.90
CA PRO A 220 -7.13 4.06 -18.18
C PRO A 220 -6.03 2.99 -18.01
N VAL A 221 -5.95 2.01 -18.93
CA VAL A 221 -4.78 1.10 -19.03
C VAL A 221 -3.61 1.84 -19.66
N LEU A 222 -2.55 2.11 -18.89
CA LEU A 222 -1.42 2.93 -19.34
C LEU A 222 -0.12 2.14 -19.56
N VAL A 223 -0.09 0.89 -19.12
CA VAL A 223 1.01 -0.05 -19.33
C VAL A 223 0.49 -1.21 -20.18
N ASP A 224 1.33 -1.71 -21.08
CA ASP A 224 1.06 -2.94 -21.82
C ASP A 224 0.84 -4.11 -20.84
N PRO A 225 -0.34 -4.75 -20.82
CA PRO A 225 -0.62 -5.90 -19.96
C PRO A 225 0.39 -7.04 -20.09
N ALA A 226 1.03 -7.20 -21.26
CA ALA A 226 2.04 -8.24 -21.47
C ALA A 226 3.31 -7.99 -20.64
N GLU A 227 3.69 -6.73 -20.42
CA GLU A 227 4.87 -6.37 -19.62
C GLU A 227 4.64 -6.65 -18.13
N GLU A 228 3.43 -6.40 -17.63
CA GLU A 228 3.03 -6.79 -16.27
C GLU A 228 3.02 -8.32 -16.12
N ALA A 229 2.45 -9.03 -17.10
CA ALA A 229 2.36 -10.49 -17.08
C ALA A 229 3.74 -11.17 -16.98
N LYS A 230 4.77 -10.63 -17.64
CA LYS A 230 6.15 -11.13 -17.52
C LYS A 230 6.67 -11.09 -16.09
N GLY A 231 6.51 -9.95 -15.40
CA GLY A 231 6.94 -9.79 -14.00
C GLY A 231 6.15 -10.70 -13.04
N GLU A 232 4.84 -10.82 -13.25
CA GLU A 232 3.96 -11.68 -12.46
C GLU A 232 4.30 -13.18 -12.63
N ILE A 233 4.46 -13.64 -13.87
CA ILE A 233 4.82 -15.03 -14.19
C ILE A 233 6.21 -15.36 -13.66
N ALA A 234 7.18 -14.47 -13.82
CA ALA A 234 8.52 -14.66 -13.28
C ALA A 234 8.51 -14.78 -11.76
N ALA A 235 7.72 -13.96 -11.06
CA ALA A 235 7.57 -14.01 -9.61
C ALA A 235 6.96 -15.34 -9.14
N GLN A 236 5.89 -15.78 -9.79
CA GLN A 236 5.24 -17.05 -9.46
C GLN A 236 6.21 -18.22 -9.68
N ILE A 237 6.92 -18.26 -10.80
CA ILE A 237 7.93 -19.29 -11.07
C ILE A 237 9.06 -19.27 -10.03
N ARG A 238 9.50 -18.09 -9.58
CA ARG A 238 10.53 -17.98 -8.53
C ARG A 238 10.09 -18.63 -7.22
N THR A 239 8.80 -18.57 -6.85
CA THR A 239 8.32 -19.21 -5.61
C THR A 239 8.48 -20.73 -5.57
N VAL A 240 8.63 -21.40 -6.72
CA VAL A 240 8.97 -22.84 -6.80
C VAL A 240 10.46 -23.07 -6.54
N ILE A 241 11.31 -22.19 -7.07
CA ILE A 241 12.77 -22.34 -7.09
C ILE A 241 13.37 -21.91 -5.75
N GLU A 242 12.92 -20.75 -5.27
CA GLU A 242 13.35 -20.09 -4.05
C GLU A 242 12.10 -19.83 -3.20
N PRO A 243 11.59 -20.87 -2.53
CA PRO A 243 10.42 -20.70 -1.68
C PRO A 243 10.75 -19.76 -0.53
N ASP A 244 9.77 -18.94 -0.16
CA ASP A 244 9.91 -17.98 0.92
C ASP A 244 10.29 -18.73 2.21
N PRO A 245 11.46 -18.46 2.83
CA PRO A 245 11.89 -19.16 4.04
C PRO A 245 10.97 -18.90 5.24
N TYR A 246 10.08 -17.89 5.14
CA TYR A 246 9.08 -17.56 6.15
C TYR A 246 7.69 -18.10 5.81
N SER A 247 7.51 -18.78 4.66
CA SER A 247 6.29 -19.50 4.35
C SER A 247 6.25 -20.82 5.12
N PHE A 248 5.26 -20.96 6.01
CA PHE A 248 5.03 -22.18 6.79
C PHE A 248 4.32 -23.30 6.00
N GLY A 249 3.93 -23.04 4.74
CA GLY A 249 3.32 -24.03 3.85
C GLY A 249 4.33 -24.70 2.92
N ASP A 250 3.95 -25.86 2.38
CA ASP A 250 4.71 -26.50 1.31
C ASP A 250 4.81 -25.54 0.11
N PRO A 251 6.00 -25.44 -0.53
CA PRO A 251 6.16 -24.59 -1.68
C PRO A 251 5.28 -25.07 -2.83
N PRO A 252 4.67 -24.15 -3.62
CA PRO A 252 3.79 -24.55 -4.70
C PRO A 252 4.55 -25.34 -5.76
N THR A 253 3.95 -26.41 -6.25
CA THR A 253 4.46 -27.19 -7.38
C THR A 253 4.24 -26.46 -8.70
N ALA A 254 5.02 -26.79 -9.73
CA ALA A 254 4.82 -26.24 -11.07
C ALA A 254 3.40 -26.51 -11.61
N ALA A 255 2.82 -27.66 -11.28
CA ALA A 255 1.45 -28.02 -11.66
C ALA A 255 0.39 -27.11 -10.99
N GLU A 256 0.59 -26.76 -9.71
CA GLU A 256 -0.31 -25.85 -9.00
C GLU A 256 -0.26 -24.44 -9.57
N ILE A 257 0.94 -23.95 -9.92
CA ILE A 257 1.08 -22.64 -10.58
C ILE A 257 0.36 -22.62 -11.93
N LEU A 258 0.56 -23.64 -12.76
CA LEU A 258 -0.11 -23.76 -14.07
C LEU A 258 -1.65 -23.82 -13.94
N ALA A 259 -2.14 -24.45 -12.87
CA ALA A 259 -3.56 -24.54 -12.58
C ALA A 259 -4.15 -23.24 -12.01
N SER A 260 -3.32 -22.35 -11.46
CA SER A 260 -3.76 -21.10 -10.86
C SER A 260 -4.47 -20.19 -11.87
N ARG A 261 -5.49 -19.49 -11.40
CA ARG A 261 -6.28 -18.56 -12.23
C ARG A 261 -5.42 -17.38 -12.66
N GLU A 262 -4.59 -16.91 -11.74
CA GLU A 262 -3.68 -15.78 -11.84
C GLU A 262 -2.68 -16.01 -12.98
N PHE A 263 -2.03 -17.17 -12.98
CA PHE A 263 -1.07 -17.56 -14.01
C PHE A 263 -1.71 -17.64 -15.39
N ARG A 264 -2.86 -18.32 -15.51
CA ARG A 264 -3.54 -18.49 -16.80
C ARG A 264 -3.97 -17.16 -17.40
N GLN A 265 -4.46 -16.24 -16.58
CA GLN A 265 -4.84 -14.90 -17.04
C GLN A 265 -3.63 -14.07 -17.48
N ALA A 266 -2.51 -14.14 -16.74
CA ALA A 266 -1.26 -13.49 -17.15
C ALA A 266 -0.69 -14.09 -18.44
N ALA A 267 -0.69 -15.43 -18.56
CA ALA A 267 -0.18 -16.11 -19.75
C ALA A 267 -1.02 -15.82 -21.01
N ALA A 268 -2.32 -15.52 -20.86
CA ALA A 268 -3.22 -15.25 -21.98
C ALA A 268 -2.89 -13.95 -22.74
N VAL A 269 -2.35 -12.93 -22.05
CA VAL A 269 -1.92 -11.67 -22.70
C VAL A 269 -0.51 -11.74 -23.31
N LEU A 270 0.24 -12.81 -23.03
CA LEU A 270 1.57 -12.99 -23.61
C LEU A 270 1.51 -13.36 -25.10
N SER A 271 2.58 -13.03 -25.82
CA SER A 271 2.81 -13.50 -27.19
C SER A 271 2.97 -15.02 -27.25
N GLY A 272 2.75 -15.63 -28.42
CA GLY A 272 2.94 -17.08 -28.60
C GLY A 272 4.37 -17.54 -28.29
N THR A 273 5.37 -16.72 -28.61
CA THR A 273 6.78 -16.98 -28.31
C THR A 273 7.05 -16.93 -26.81
N ASP A 274 6.52 -15.93 -26.10
CA ASP A 274 6.68 -15.82 -24.65
C ASP A 274 5.97 -16.97 -23.93
N ARG A 275 4.78 -17.39 -24.38
CA ARG A 275 4.09 -18.56 -23.82
C ARG A 275 4.92 -19.83 -23.98
N ALA A 276 5.48 -20.07 -25.16
CA ALA A 276 6.33 -21.23 -25.41
C ALA A 276 7.59 -21.23 -24.52
N LEU A 277 8.19 -20.05 -24.30
CA LEU A 277 9.33 -19.87 -23.40
C LEU A 277 8.97 -20.21 -21.95
N VAL A 278 7.84 -19.70 -21.46
CA VAL A 278 7.30 -19.99 -20.12
C VAL A 278 7.04 -21.49 -19.94
N GLU A 279 6.33 -22.10 -20.88
CA GLU A 279 6.04 -23.54 -20.84
C GLU A 279 7.32 -24.39 -20.87
N SER A 280 8.29 -24.02 -21.70
CA SER A 280 9.57 -24.73 -21.78
C SER A 280 10.35 -24.62 -20.46
N THR A 281 10.27 -23.48 -19.79
CA THR A 281 10.94 -23.24 -18.52
C THR A 281 10.31 -24.05 -17.39
N LEU A 282 8.98 -24.05 -17.29
CA LEU A 282 8.28 -24.88 -16.32
C LEU A 282 8.58 -26.36 -16.50
N ARG A 283 8.60 -26.85 -17.75
CA ARG A 283 9.00 -28.24 -18.07
C ARG A 283 10.43 -28.57 -17.65
N ARG A 284 11.35 -27.59 -17.65
CA ARG A 284 12.75 -27.80 -17.19
C ARG A 284 12.87 -27.78 -15.67
N LEU A 285 12.04 -27.02 -14.97
CA LEU A 285 12.05 -27.00 -13.49
C LEU A 285 11.72 -28.37 -12.92
N ASP A 286 10.79 -29.08 -13.55
CA ASP A 286 10.47 -30.48 -13.22
C ASP A 286 11.62 -31.46 -13.48
N ALA A 287 12.62 -31.07 -14.29
CA ALA A 287 13.63 -31.96 -14.86
C ALA A 287 15.05 -31.83 -14.25
N THR A 288 15.22 -31.08 -13.15
CA THR A 288 16.46 -30.52 -12.58
C THR A 288 16.87 -29.20 -13.24
N ALA A 289 16.76 -28.09 -12.49
CA ALA A 289 17.27 -26.80 -12.96
C ALA A 289 17.68 -25.86 -11.82
N THR A 290 18.89 -25.32 -11.99
CA THR A 290 19.34 -24.02 -11.52
C THR A 290 18.66 -22.90 -12.34
N ASP A 291 18.43 -21.77 -11.65
CA ASP A 291 17.77 -20.51 -12.06
C ASP A 291 17.55 -20.28 -13.58
N PRO A 292 16.30 -20.34 -14.06
CA PRO A 292 15.94 -19.93 -15.41
C PRO A 292 15.48 -18.47 -15.40
N SER A 293 16.41 -17.51 -15.53
CA SER A 293 16.02 -16.13 -15.82
C SER A 293 15.31 -16.07 -17.18
N LEU A 294 13.97 -16.14 -17.17
CA LEU A 294 13.10 -16.16 -18.37
C LEU A 294 13.29 -14.94 -19.24
N TRP A 295 13.40 -13.79 -18.59
CA TRP A 295 13.59 -12.48 -19.19
C TRP A 295 14.70 -11.75 -18.44
N LEU A 296 15.08 -10.56 -18.93
CA LEU A 296 15.72 -9.55 -18.07
C LEU A 296 14.90 -9.43 -16.77
N PRO A 297 15.52 -9.11 -15.61
CA PRO A 297 14.80 -9.08 -14.34
C PRO A 297 13.69 -8.03 -14.34
N TYR A 298 12.50 -8.45 -14.79
CA TYR A 298 11.26 -7.70 -14.68
C TYR A 298 10.88 -7.66 -13.21
N LEU A 299 10.59 -6.45 -12.73
CA LEU A 299 10.18 -6.30 -11.34
C LEU A 299 8.76 -6.85 -11.16
N SER A 300 8.62 -7.74 -10.19
CA SER A 300 7.31 -8.14 -9.69
C SER A 300 6.67 -6.94 -8.99
N ARG A 301 5.49 -6.52 -9.45
CA ARG A 301 4.77 -5.40 -8.82
C ARG A 301 4.23 -5.76 -7.45
N ALA A 302 3.87 -7.02 -7.26
CA ALA A 302 3.51 -7.54 -5.94
C ALA A 302 4.70 -7.48 -4.97
N GLU A 303 5.91 -7.85 -5.43
CA GLU A 303 7.13 -7.76 -4.61
C GLU A 303 7.52 -6.30 -4.33
N LEU A 304 7.48 -5.43 -5.33
CA LEU A 304 7.74 -4.00 -5.19
C LEU A 304 6.75 -3.34 -4.22
N GLY A 305 5.44 -3.62 -4.36
CA GLY A 305 4.41 -3.12 -3.47
C GLY A 305 4.60 -3.58 -2.03
N ARG A 306 4.91 -4.86 -1.82
CA ARG A 306 5.28 -5.38 -0.48
C ARG A 306 6.51 -4.68 0.09
N SER A 307 7.55 -4.51 -0.73
CA SER A 307 8.80 -3.87 -0.32
C SER A 307 8.59 -2.40 0.08
N LEU A 308 7.80 -1.65 -0.69
CA LEU A 308 7.43 -0.27 -0.35
C LEU A 308 6.61 -0.19 0.94
N HIS A 309 5.67 -1.12 1.12
CA HIS A 309 4.87 -1.17 2.35
C HIS A 309 5.73 -1.49 3.57
N LEU A 310 6.61 -2.51 3.48
CA LEU A 310 7.56 -2.85 4.55
C LEU A 310 8.48 -1.67 4.88
N TYR A 311 8.95 -0.95 3.87
CA TYR A 311 9.77 0.24 4.06
C TYR A 311 9.00 1.33 4.82
N CYS A 312 7.79 1.67 4.38
CA CYS A 312 6.98 2.72 5.01
C CYS A 312 6.55 2.32 6.43
N ALA A 313 6.14 1.07 6.65
CA ALA A 313 5.76 0.56 7.97
C ALA A 313 6.95 0.53 8.93
N GLY A 314 8.15 0.13 8.46
CA GLY A 314 9.36 0.20 9.26
C GLY A 314 9.76 1.63 9.59
N MET A 315 9.63 2.57 8.64
CA MET A 315 9.84 4.00 8.89
C MET A 315 8.87 4.56 9.93
N GLN A 316 7.59 4.22 9.84
CA GLN A 316 6.57 4.58 10.84
C GLN A 316 6.89 3.98 12.21
N THR A 317 7.40 2.75 12.25
CA THR A 317 7.84 2.11 13.49
C THR A 317 9.01 2.88 14.13
N LEU A 318 10.01 3.28 13.34
CA LEU A 318 11.11 4.11 13.83
C LEU A 318 10.63 5.48 14.32
N GLN A 319 9.69 6.12 13.62
CA GLN A 319 9.11 7.39 14.04
C GLN A 319 8.32 7.26 15.35
N GLY A 320 7.47 6.24 15.48
CA GLY A 320 6.74 5.96 16.71
C GLY A 320 7.67 5.67 17.89
N TYR A 321 8.76 4.92 17.64
CA TYR A 321 9.79 4.70 18.64
C TYR A 321 10.53 5.98 19.03
N ALA A 322 10.84 6.83 18.05
CA ALA A 322 11.47 8.12 18.29
C ALA A 322 10.58 9.03 19.17
N GLN A 323 9.28 9.10 18.87
CA GLN A 323 8.30 9.83 19.68
C GLN A 323 8.23 9.30 21.11
N TRP A 324 8.25 7.97 21.27
CA TRP A 324 8.30 7.32 22.59
C TRP A 324 9.57 7.71 23.35
N LEU A 325 10.75 7.62 22.73
CA LEU A 325 12.01 8.07 23.32
C LEU A 325 11.98 9.55 23.73
N GLY A 326 11.23 10.37 23.00
CA GLY A 326 11.08 11.79 23.29
C GLY A 326 10.18 12.13 24.47
N SER A 327 9.18 11.28 24.74
CA SER A 327 8.08 11.56 25.65
C SER A 327 8.23 10.89 27.03
N ASP A 328 8.90 9.73 27.11
CA ASP A 328 9.02 8.94 28.33
C ASP A 328 10.47 8.54 28.66
N LEU A 329 11.29 9.54 29.02
CA LEU A 329 12.69 9.34 29.44
C LEU A 329 12.87 9.01 30.94
N GLU A 330 11.78 8.88 31.70
CA GLU A 330 11.84 8.51 33.13
C GLU A 330 11.91 6.99 33.32
N GLY A 331 11.57 6.20 32.29
CA GLY A 331 11.76 4.76 32.25
C GLY A 331 13.18 4.35 31.86
N GLU A 332 13.67 3.25 32.45
CA GLU A 332 14.90 2.59 31.99
C GLU A 332 14.67 2.01 30.59
N VAL A 333 15.26 2.62 29.57
CA VAL A 333 15.06 2.15 28.20
C VAL A 333 15.63 0.74 28.05
N GLN A 334 14.78 -0.21 27.63
CA GLN A 334 15.17 -1.60 27.51
C GLN A 334 16.25 -1.77 26.43
N PRO A 335 17.45 -2.32 26.75
CA PRO A 335 18.54 -2.50 25.79
C PRO A 335 18.17 -3.35 24.57
N LEU A 336 17.20 -4.26 24.72
CA LEU A 336 16.69 -5.08 23.62
C LEU A 336 15.90 -4.24 22.58
N ALA A 337 15.15 -3.23 23.02
CA ALA A 337 14.39 -2.37 22.12
C ALA A 337 15.33 -1.54 21.23
N HIS A 338 16.39 -0.96 21.80
CA HIS A 338 17.40 -0.21 21.02
C HIS A 338 18.10 -1.08 19.98
N ARG A 339 18.51 -2.30 20.36
CA ARG A 339 19.13 -3.24 19.42
C ARG A 339 18.20 -3.58 18.27
N TRP A 340 16.92 -3.83 18.57
CA TRP A 340 15.93 -4.14 17.54
C TRP A 340 15.71 -2.94 16.60
N MET A 341 15.66 -1.71 17.13
CA MET A 341 15.56 -0.49 16.33
C MET A 341 16.81 -0.24 15.46
N ALA A 342 18.01 -0.55 15.97
CA ALA A 342 19.25 -0.48 15.21
C ALA A 342 19.25 -1.50 14.05
N THR A 343 18.79 -2.72 14.30
CA THR A 343 18.61 -3.76 13.27
C THR A 343 17.61 -3.30 12.21
N LEU A 344 16.43 -2.84 12.63
CA LEU A 344 15.40 -2.33 11.74
C LEU A 344 15.91 -1.17 10.88
N ALA A 345 16.64 -0.21 11.46
CA ALA A 345 17.24 0.88 10.73
C ALA A 345 18.23 0.37 9.65
N GLY A 346 19.06 -0.63 9.97
CA GLY A 346 19.93 -1.27 8.98
C GLY A 346 19.18 -1.96 7.84
N GLU A 347 18.14 -2.73 8.16
CA GLU A 347 17.28 -3.38 7.17
C GLU A 347 16.59 -2.37 6.26
N LEU A 348 16.16 -1.22 6.82
CA LEU A 348 15.55 -0.13 6.06
C LEU A 348 16.54 0.59 5.14
N VAL A 349 17.82 0.73 5.52
CA VAL A 349 18.85 1.25 4.61
C VAL A 349 19.01 0.32 3.41
N ASP A 350 19.15 -0.99 3.64
CA ASP A 350 19.31 -1.96 2.55
C ASP A 350 18.05 -2.07 1.68
N LEU A 351 16.86 -2.03 2.28
CA LEU A 351 15.59 -2.00 1.57
C LEU A 351 15.42 -0.72 0.75
N GLY A 352 15.73 0.44 1.33
CA GLY A 352 15.69 1.74 0.65
C GLY A 352 16.65 1.82 -0.53
N ARG A 353 17.87 1.26 -0.40
CA ARG A 353 18.86 1.17 -1.49
C ARG A 353 18.35 0.29 -2.62
N ARG A 354 17.79 -0.88 -2.29
CA ARG A 354 17.16 -1.78 -3.28
C ARG A 354 16.01 -1.11 -4.01
N LEU A 355 15.10 -0.44 -3.29
CA LEU A 355 13.96 0.29 -3.88
C LEU A 355 14.44 1.45 -4.76
N SER A 356 15.48 2.17 -4.36
CA SER A 356 16.07 3.25 -5.16
C SER A 356 16.71 2.73 -6.45
N GLU A 357 17.39 1.58 -6.39
CA GLU A 357 17.96 0.95 -7.57
C GLU A 357 16.86 0.41 -8.50
N GLN A 358 15.82 -0.21 -7.93
CA GLN A 358 14.63 -0.62 -8.68
C GLN A 358 13.96 0.55 -9.40
N ALA A 359 13.83 1.71 -8.75
CA ALA A 359 13.33 2.92 -9.38
C ALA A 359 14.25 3.38 -10.53
N ARG A 360 15.57 3.27 -10.38
CA ARG A 360 16.54 3.73 -11.40
C ARG A 360 16.62 2.81 -12.62
N SER A 361 16.75 1.50 -12.41
CA SER A 361 17.14 0.54 -13.45
C SER A 361 16.16 -0.62 -13.64
N GLY A 362 15.14 -0.74 -12.78
CA GLY A 362 14.20 -1.86 -12.81
C GLY A 362 13.40 -1.95 -14.11
N HIS A 363 13.34 -3.13 -14.72
CA HIS A 363 12.53 -3.37 -15.92
C HIS A 363 11.05 -3.49 -15.58
N GLY A 364 10.20 -3.07 -16.52
CA GLY A 364 8.75 -3.09 -16.37
C GLY A 364 8.17 -1.86 -15.67
N LEU A 365 8.98 -0.91 -15.17
CA LEU A 365 8.53 0.39 -14.63
C LEU A 365 8.51 1.48 -15.70
N ILE A 366 7.43 2.25 -15.77
CA ILE A 366 7.39 3.51 -16.53
C ILE A 366 7.96 4.67 -15.68
N ASP A 367 8.36 5.76 -16.34
CA ASP A 367 9.02 6.90 -15.69
C ASP A 367 8.25 7.45 -14.48
N MET A 368 6.93 7.54 -14.57
CA MET A 368 6.15 8.09 -13.46
C MET A 368 6.09 7.17 -12.24
N GLU A 369 6.13 5.85 -12.44
CA GLU A 369 6.19 4.91 -11.32
C GLU A 369 7.56 4.96 -10.64
N ARG A 370 8.62 5.16 -11.42
CA ARG A 370 9.97 5.42 -10.88
C ARG A 370 9.96 6.66 -9.99
N GLN A 371 9.33 7.74 -10.46
CA GLN A 371 9.18 8.95 -9.64
C GLN A 371 8.32 8.70 -8.41
N GLN A 372 7.20 7.96 -8.52
CA GLN A 372 6.38 7.62 -7.37
C GLN A 372 7.16 6.85 -6.31
N ILE A 373 7.98 5.87 -6.69
CA ILE A 373 8.87 5.17 -5.74
C ILE A 373 9.81 6.15 -5.04
N VAL A 374 10.45 7.06 -5.78
CA VAL A 374 11.35 8.08 -5.20
C VAL A 374 10.59 8.98 -4.22
N HIS A 375 9.38 9.41 -4.58
CA HIS A 375 8.50 10.21 -3.72
C HIS A 375 7.99 9.44 -2.50
N THR A 376 7.79 8.12 -2.60
CA THR A 376 7.50 7.25 -1.46
C THR A 376 8.63 7.27 -0.48
N LEU A 377 9.85 7.00 -0.96
CA LEU A 377 11.02 6.87 -0.09
C LEU A 377 11.28 8.16 0.67
N ARG A 378 11.12 9.30 -0.02
CA ARG A 378 11.21 10.63 0.61
C ARG A 378 10.04 10.92 1.55
N GLY A 379 8.82 10.56 1.16
CA GLY A 379 7.61 10.78 1.95
C GLY A 379 7.56 9.95 3.24
N ALA A 380 8.04 8.72 3.22
CA ALA A 380 8.07 7.84 4.38
C ALA A 380 8.92 8.43 5.53
N LEU A 381 9.98 9.17 5.22
CA LEU A 381 10.78 9.92 6.21
C LEU A 381 9.99 11.00 6.94
N LEU A 382 8.92 11.49 6.30
CA LEU A 382 8.02 12.51 6.82
C LEU A 382 6.72 11.90 7.37
N GLY A 383 6.65 10.57 7.48
CA GLY A 383 5.49 9.85 8.00
C GLY A 383 4.36 9.69 6.99
N GLN A 384 4.59 10.04 5.71
CA GLN A 384 3.60 9.77 4.68
C GLN A 384 3.49 8.26 4.43
N PRO A 385 2.27 7.74 4.19
CA PRO A 385 2.06 6.33 3.88
C PRO A 385 2.71 5.97 2.54
N ALA A 386 2.88 4.66 2.31
CA ALA A 386 3.26 4.16 0.98
C ALA A 386 2.21 4.62 -0.04
N PRO A 387 2.59 5.32 -1.12
CA PRO A 387 1.66 5.67 -2.18
C PRO A 387 1.25 4.41 -2.92
N ALA A 388 0.04 4.45 -3.44
CA ALA A 388 -0.50 3.43 -4.30
C ALA A 388 0.27 3.40 -5.63
N LEU A 389 0.65 2.23 -6.15
CA LEU A 389 1.28 2.10 -7.48
C LEU A 389 0.24 1.85 -8.59
N LEU A 390 -0.65 2.80 -8.89
CA LEU A 390 -1.86 2.60 -9.72
C LEU A 390 -1.66 2.76 -11.23
N PHE A 391 -0.45 3.03 -11.69
CA PHE A 391 -0.17 3.20 -13.12
C PHE A 391 0.01 1.90 -13.91
N VAL A 392 -0.25 0.75 -13.29
CA VAL A 392 -0.07 -0.57 -13.90
C VAL A 392 -1.39 -1.18 -14.36
N GLY A 393 -1.34 -2.34 -15.02
CA GLY A 393 -2.52 -2.96 -15.59
C GLY A 393 -3.57 -3.40 -14.58
N GLU A 394 -4.64 -3.95 -15.14
CA GLU A 394 -5.94 -4.12 -14.48
C GLU A 394 -5.88 -4.95 -13.19
N ARG A 395 -4.99 -5.94 -13.12
CA ARG A 395 -4.87 -6.82 -11.95
C ARG A 395 -4.29 -6.10 -10.74
N PHE A 396 -3.26 -5.29 -10.96
CA PHE A 396 -2.65 -4.52 -9.87
C PHE A 396 -3.64 -3.49 -9.30
N LYS A 397 -4.34 -2.77 -10.18
CA LYS A 397 -5.38 -1.81 -9.77
C LYS A 397 -6.52 -2.48 -9.01
N ALA A 398 -7.01 -3.63 -9.51
CA ALA A 398 -8.02 -4.42 -8.81
C ALA A 398 -7.56 -4.78 -7.39
N ARG A 399 -6.36 -5.36 -7.27
CA ARG A 399 -5.80 -5.76 -5.97
C ARG A 399 -5.69 -4.57 -5.02
N HIS A 400 -5.28 -3.41 -5.52
CA HIS A 400 -5.21 -2.20 -4.71
C HIS A 400 -6.60 -1.75 -4.24
N GLU A 401 -7.58 -1.64 -5.15
CA GLU A 401 -8.94 -1.24 -4.79
C GLU A 401 -9.54 -2.17 -3.73
N PHE A 402 -9.33 -3.49 -3.86
CA PHE A 402 -9.79 -4.44 -2.85
C PHE A 402 -9.05 -4.32 -1.52
N SER A 403 -7.75 -4.02 -1.53
CA SER A 403 -6.99 -3.76 -0.30
C SER A 403 -7.53 -2.54 0.42
N MET A 404 -7.87 -1.47 -0.32
CA MET A 404 -8.49 -0.26 0.21
C MET A 404 -9.87 -0.57 0.80
N HIS A 405 -10.73 -1.27 0.05
CA HIS A 405 -12.06 -1.66 0.55
C HIS A 405 -11.98 -2.54 1.78
N THR A 406 -11.06 -3.50 1.84
CA THR A 406 -10.88 -4.37 3.01
C THR A 406 -10.43 -3.56 4.22
N SER A 407 -9.51 -2.62 4.04
CA SER A 407 -9.03 -1.74 5.12
C SER A 407 -10.14 -0.82 5.63
N MET A 408 -10.87 -0.16 4.73
CA MET A 408 -12.01 0.70 5.07
C MET A 408 -13.15 -0.06 5.74
N ALA A 409 -13.36 -1.32 5.37
CA ALA A 409 -14.40 -2.15 5.96
C ALA A 409 -13.98 -2.78 7.31
N GLY A 410 -12.66 -2.91 7.56
CA GLY A 410 -12.12 -3.35 8.84
C GLY A 410 -12.31 -2.33 9.98
N GLU A 411 -12.19 -1.02 9.70
CA GLU A 411 -12.30 0.02 10.73
C GLU A 411 -13.68 0.03 11.46
N PRO A 412 -14.84 -0.10 10.79
CA PRO A 412 -16.13 -0.31 11.46
C PRO A 412 -16.17 -1.56 12.33
N ILE A 413 -15.52 -2.65 11.93
CA ILE A 413 -15.48 -3.89 12.73
C ILE A 413 -14.64 -3.67 13.98
N GLU A 414 -13.45 -3.07 13.86
CA GLU A 414 -12.59 -2.75 15.00
C GLU A 414 -13.32 -1.81 15.98
N ARG A 415 -14.05 -0.82 15.45
CA ARG A 415 -14.92 0.07 16.25
C ARG A 415 -16.03 -0.71 16.95
N THR A 416 -16.68 -1.64 16.24
CA THR A 416 -17.72 -2.51 16.80
C THR A 416 -17.14 -3.39 17.91
N GLN A 417 -15.96 -3.98 17.72
CA GLN A 417 -15.25 -4.74 18.73
C GLN A 417 -14.97 -3.89 19.98
N HIS A 418 -14.42 -2.68 19.80
CA HIS A 418 -14.15 -1.77 20.91
C HIS A 418 -15.44 -1.37 21.65
N GLN A 419 -16.52 -1.11 20.93
CA GLN A 419 -17.82 -0.80 21.51
C GLN A 419 -18.43 -2.00 22.26
N LEU A 420 -18.38 -3.20 21.69
CA LEU A 420 -18.83 -4.45 22.32
C LEU A 420 -18.07 -4.69 23.63
N VAL A 421 -16.73 -4.66 23.59
CA VAL A 421 -15.88 -4.85 24.76
C VAL A 421 -16.18 -3.80 25.82
N ALA A 422 -16.32 -2.52 25.44
CA ALA A 422 -16.64 -1.45 26.37
C ALA A 422 -18.03 -1.60 26.99
N MET A 423 -19.04 -2.00 26.22
CA MET A 423 -20.41 -2.23 26.69
C MET A 423 -20.48 -3.38 27.68
N ILE A 424 -19.85 -4.51 27.36
CA ILE A 424 -19.81 -5.72 28.20
C ILE A 424 -19.07 -5.43 29.52
N LYS A 425 -17.91 -4.74 29.46
CA LYS A 425 -17.17 -4.31 30.66
C LYS A 425 -17.98 -3.35 31.54
N ARG A 426 -18.64 -2.34 30.95
CA ARG A 426 -19.54 -1.42 31.70
C ARG A 426 -20.73 -2.15 32.33
N GLY A 427 -21.15 -3.25 31.71
CA GLY A 427 -22.16 -4.16 32.22
C GLY A 427 -21.76 -5.01 33.42
N GLY A 428 -20.50 -4.92 33.88
CA GLY A 428 -19.99 -5.67 35.02
C GLY A 428 -19.42 -7.05 34.66
N ILE A 429 -19.21 -7.33 33.37
CA ILE A 429 -18.57 -8.58 32.91
C ILE A 429 -17.12 -8.26 32.55
N ASP A 430 -16.18 -8.75 33.36
CA ASP A 430 -14.76 -8.61 33.09
C ASP A 430 -14.34 -9.49 31.91
N LEU A 431 -13.76 -8.86 30.90
CA LEU A 431 -13.11 -9.53 29.78
C LEU A 431 -11.59 -9.40 29.97
N PRO A 432 -10.81 -10.50 29.95
CA PRO A 432 -9.35 -10.41 29.90
C PRO A 432 -8.92 -9.55 28.69
N HIS A 433 -7.76 -8.90 28.79
CA HIS A 433 -7.31 -7.96 27.76
C HIS A 433 -7.23 -8.66 26.39
N ILE A 434 -8.15 -8.31 25.48
CA ILE A 434 -8.11 -8.78 24.10
C ILE A 434 -7.05 -7.93 23.39
N GLU A 435 -5.81 -8.41 23.33
CA GLU A 435 -4.78 -7.86 22.46
C GLU A 435 -5.00 -8.44 21.06
N LEU A 436 -5.31 -7.55 20.10
CA LEU A 436 -5.35 -7.87 18.68
C LEU A 436 -3.90 -8.04 18.19
N ASP A 437 -3.32 -9.21 18.44
CA ASP A 437 -2.09 -9.58 17.76
C ASP A 437 -2.46 -9.97 16.32
N ASN A 438 -2.01 -9.16 15.35
CA ASN A 438 -2.18 -9.42 13.91
C ASN A 438 -1.67 -10.82 13.50
N SER A 439 -0.80 -11.45 14.31
CA SER A 439 -0.31 -12.81 14.07
C SER A 439 -1.30 -13.93 14.43
N ARG A 440 -2.45 -13.64 15.06
CA ARG A 440 -3.51 -14.64 15.37
C ARG A 440 -4.57 -14.85 14.29
N ARG A 441 -4.56 -14.08 13.19
CA ARG A 441 -5.52 -14.21 12.07
C ARG A 441 -5.58 -15.59 11.40
N HIS A 442 -4.71 -16.54 11.76
CA HIS A 442 -4.56 -17.84 11.07
C HIS A 442 -4.61 -19.09 11.96
N LYS A 443 -5.13 -19.03 13.18
CA LYS A 443 -5.33 -20.25 13.99
C LYS A 443 -6.69 -20.26 14.69
N VAL A 444 -7.69 -20.78 13.99
CA VAL A 444 -8.91 -21.30 14.62
C VAL A 444 -8.93 -22.81 14.39
N ASP A 445 -8.44 -23.56 15.38
CA ASP A 445 -8.70 -25.00 15.46
C ASP A 445 -10.18 -25.18 15.87
N ASN A 446 -10.97 -25.78 14.97
CA ASN A 446 -12.42 -25.99 15.07
C ASN A 446 -12.88 -26.95 16.20
N THR A 447 -12.08 -27.18 17.24
CA THR A 447 -12.32 -28.27 18.20
C THR A 447 -12.45 -27.88 19.65
N VAL A 448 -12.45 -26.58 20.01
CA VAL A 448 -12.59 -26.20 21.42
C VAL A 448 -13.88 -25.46 21.74
N ARG A 449 -14.76 -26.16 22.48
CA ARG A 449 -15.87 -25.56 23.23
C ARG A 449 -15.30 -24.73 24.38
N TYR A 450 -15.17 -23.42 24.19
CA TYR A 450 -14.90 -22.46 25.27
C TYR A 450 -16.17 -21.67 25.57
N VAL A 451 -16.67 -21.80 26.80
CA VAL A 451 -17.81 -21.05 27.34
C VAL A 451 -17.26 -19.81 28.03
N GLU A 452 -16.74 -18.86 27.25
CA GLU A 452 -16.25 -17.58 27.77
C GLU A 452 -16.73 -16.42 26.86
N PRO A 453 -17.24 -15.30 27.43
CA PRO A 453 -17.79 -14.18 26.65
C PRO A 453 -16.79 -13.52 25.68
N ASP A 454 -15.49 -13.58 25.96
CA ASP A 454 -14.40 -13.06 25.12
C ASP A 454 -14.25 -13.84 23.81
N ALA A 455 -14.28 -15.18 23.85
CA ALA A 455 -14.26 -16.04 22.69
C ALA A 455 -15.50 -15.83 21.80
N SER A 456 -16.63 -15.44 22.41
CA SER A 456 -17.87 -15.15 21.68
C SER A 456 -17.87 -13.78 21.02
N VAL A 457 -17.26 -12.77 21.67
CA VAL A 457 -17.00 -11.46 21.04
C VAL A 457 -16.06 -11.63 19.86
N LEU A 458 -14.98 -12.41 20.02
CA LEU A 458 -14.06 -12.72 18.92
C LEU A 458 -14.77 -13.45 17.77
N ALA A 459 -15.57 -14.47 18.06
CA ALA A 459 -16.33 -15.18 17.03
C ALA A 459 -17.31 -14.27 16.27
N VAL A 460 -17.94 -13.30 16.94
CA VAL A 460 -18.78 -12.30 16.28
C VAL A 460 -17.94 -11.41 15.37
N VAL A 461 -16.82 -10.88 15.86
CA VAL A 461 -15.90 -10.04 15.08
C VAL A 461 -15.35 -10.78 13.85
N GLU A 462 -14.92 -12.03 14.01
CA GLU A 462 -14.46 -12.89 12.91
C GLU A 462 -15.57 -13.15 11.88
N SER A 463 -16.79 -13.41 12.34
CA SER A 463 -17.92 -13.61 11.42
C SER A 463 -18.31 -12.32 10.67
N LEU A 464 -18.18 -11.13 11.29
CA LEU A 464 -18.37 -9.84 10.61
C LEU A 464 -17.31 -9.65 9.51
N HIS A 465 -16.06 -10.06 9.76
CA HIS A 465 -15.03 -10.07 8.72
C HIS A 465 -15.40 -11.02 7.58
N GLY A 466 -15.95 -12.21 7.90
CA GLY A 466 -16.46 -13.14 6.90
C GLY A 466 -17.54 -12.54 6.00
N LEU A 467 -18.45 -11.73 6.55
CA LEU A 467 -19.51 -11.04 5.79
C LEU A 467 -18.99 -9.97 4.81
N ILE A 468 -17.82 -9.36 5.09
CA ILE A 468 -17.21 -8.36 4.21
C ILE A 468 -16.51 -9.02 3.01
N LEU A 469 -16.01 -10.23 3.18
CA LEU A 469 -15.23 -10.89 2.14
C LEU A 469 -16.14 -11.31 0.99
N PRO A 470 -15.67 -11.22 -0.26
CA PRO A 470 -16.43 -11.62 -1.45
C PRO A 470 -16.51 -13.15 -1.60
N THR A 471 -16.63 -13.90 -0.50
CA THR A 471 -16.97 -15.32 -0.48
C THR A 471 -18.47 -15.43 -0.65
N GLY A 472 -18.92 -16.00 -1.77
CA GLY A 472 -20.33 -16.01 -2.19
C GLY A 472 -21.25 -16.92 -1.38
N ASP A 473 -21.09 -17.02 -0.07
CA ASP A 473 -21.69 -18.09 0.72
C ASP A 473 -22.77 -17.63 1.69
N SER A 474 -23.90 -18.33 1.65
CA SER A 474 -24.90 -18.38 2.72
C SER A 474 -24.32 -18.88 4.06
N GLU A 475 -23.13 -19.51 4.01
CA GLU A 475 -22.40 -20.02 5.15
C GLU A 475 -21.90 -18.89 6.07
N ALA A 476 -21.38 -17.78 5.53
CA ALA A 476 -20.91 -16.65 6.34
C ALA A 476 -22.04 -16.00 7.17
N LEU A 477 -23.25 -15.91 6.58
CA LEU A 477 -24.44 -15.43 7.30
C LEU A 477 -24.89 -16.41 8.38
N ALA A 478 -24.84 -17.72 8.09
CA ALA A 478 -25.18 -18.76 9.07
C ALA A 478 -24.17 -18.79 10.22
N GLU A 479 -22.88 -18.65 9.94
CA GLU A 479 -21.79 -18.54 10.92
C GLU A 479 -21.97 -17.31 11.80
N HIS A 480 -22.27 -16.15 11.21
CA HIS A 480 -22.57 -14.93 11.95
C HIS A 480 -23.78 -15.10 12.87
N THR A 481 -24.88 -15.65 12.35
CA THR A 481 -26.10 -15.91 13.13
C THR A 481 -25.80 -16.85 14.30
N ALA A 482 -24.99 -17.88 14.09
CA ALA A 482 -24.57 -18.79 15.14
C ALA A 482 -23.64 -18.11 16.17
N ALA A 483 -22.71 -17.25 15.73
CA ALA A 483 -21.83 -16.50 16.61
C ALA A 483 -22.60 -15.49 17.48
N ALA A 484 -23.54 -14.75 16.89
CA ALA A 484 -24.43 -13.84 17.60
C ALA A 484 -25.28 -14.57 18.64
N ALA A 485 -25.89 -15.70 18.27
CA ALA A 485 -26.67 -16.52 19.21
C ALA A 485 -25.82 -17.08 20.37
N ARG A 486 -24.57 -17.48 20.10
CA ARG A 486 -23.61 -17.90 21.14
C ARG A 486 -23.26 -16.75 22.08
N LEU A 487 -22.99 -15.55 21.55
CA LEU A 487 -22.73 -14.37 22.37
C LEU A 487 -23.93 -14.05 23.27
N GLN A 488 -25.15 -14.07 22.73
CA GLN A 488 -26.37 -13.82 23.52
C GLN A 488 -26.57 -14.85 24.63
N THR A 489 -26.32 -16.13 24.33
CA THR A 489 -26.39 -17.22 25.32
C THR A 489 -25.35 -17.01 26.43
N ASN A 490 -24.10 -16.71 26.07
CA ASN A 490 -23.02 -16.53 27.04
C ASN A 490 -23.19 -15.27 27.89
N LEU A 491 -23.74 -14.19 27.32
CA LEU A 491 -24.11 -13.00 28.11
C LEU A 491 -25.23 -13.32 29.10
N ALA A 492 -26.23 -14.10 28.69
CA ALA A 492 -27.31 -14.53 29.59
C ALA A 492 -26.79 -15.42 30.73
N GLU A 493 -25.92 -16.38 30.41
CA GLU A 493 -25.26 -17.26 31.40
C GLU A 493 -24.35 -16.49 32.37
N ALA A 494 -23.68 -15.44 31.88
CA ALA A 494 -22.88 -14.52 32.69
C ALA A 494 -23.72 -13.55 33.56
N GLY A 495 -25.05 -13.62 33.47
CA GLY A 495 -25.95 -12.77 34.25
C GLY A 495 -26.08 -11.34 33.73
N ALA A 496 -25.79 -11.09 32.45
CA ALA A 496 -25.98 -9.78 31.83
C ALA A 496 -27.46 -9.34 31.90
N PRO A 497 -27.75 -8.09 32.32
CA PRO A 497 -29.11 -7.59 32.36
C PRO A 497 -29.69 -7.49 30.94
N GLU A 498 -31.00 -7.72 30.80
CA GLU A 498 -31.71 -7.69 29.51
C GLU A 498 -31.45 -6.41 28.68
N PRO A 499 -31.45 -5.18 29.25
CA PRO A 499 -31.11 -3.98 28.49
C PRO A 499 -29.70 -3.98 27.87
N LEU A 500 -28.72 -4.63 28.52
CA LEU A 500 -27.36 -4.77 27.98
C LEU A 500 -27.35 -5.76 26.82
N ARG A 501 -28.05 -6.88 26.96
CA ARG A 501 -28.17 -7.91 25.91
C ARG A 501 -28.86 -7.36 24.67
N ASP A 502 -29.93 -6.60 24.84
CA ASP A 502 -30.65 -5.92 23.74
C ASP A 502 -29.75 -4.89 23.04
N SER A 503 -28.97 -4.12 23.82
CA SER A 503 -28.05 -3.13 23.26
C SER A 503 -26.90 -3.79 22.48
N VAL A 504 -26.37 -4.92 22.98
CA VAL A 504 -25.37 -5.72 22.26
C VAL A 504 -25.98 -6.31 20.99
N ASP A 505 -27.20 -6.84 21.05
CA ASP A 505 -27.90 -7.41 19.89
C ASP A 505 -28.06 -6.37 18.78
N ALA A 506 -28.53 -5.18 19.13
CA ALA A 506 -28.70 -4.07 18.20
C ALA A 506 -27.37 -3.64 17.55
N LEU A 507 -26.29 -3.56 18.33
CA LEU A 507 -24.97 -3.22 17.80
C LEU A 507 -24.44 -4.30 16.86
N VAL A 508 -24.61 -5.58 17.21
CA VAL A 508 -24.20 -6.70 16.35
C VAL A 508 -25.01 -6.73 15.06
N ALA A 509 -26.32 -6.50 15.12
CA ALA A 509 -27.20 -6.44 13.95
C ALA A 509 -26.85 -5.28 13.01
N ASP A 510 -26.60 -4.08 13.53
CA ASP A 510 -26.18 -2.90 12.74
C ASP A 510 -24.82 -3.13 12.06
N ALA A 511 -23.87 -3.72 12.80
CA ALA A 511 -22.57 -4.09 12.26
C ALA A 511 -22.69 -5.18 11.17
N ALA A 512 -23.59 -6.15 11.35
CA ALA A 512 -23.83 -7.21 10.39
C ALA A 512 -24.43 -6.68 9.08
N GLU A 513 -25.42 -5.80 9.17
CA GLU A 513 -26.01 -5.14 7.99
C GLU A 513 -24.97 -4.30 7.25
N SER A 514 -24.15 -3.53 7.99
CA SER A 514 -23.06 -2.74 7.41
C SER A 514 -22.01 -3.62 6.72
N ALA A 515 -21.62 -4.73 7.36
CA ALA A 515 -20.67 -5.70 6.83
C ALA A 515 -21.23 -6.39 5.58
N TYR A 516 -22.51 -6.78 5.59
CA TYR A 516 -23.20 -7.37 4.45
C TYR A 516 -23.26 -6.42 3.25
N GLN A 517 -23.61 -5.15 3.47
CA GLN A 517 -23.61 -4.12 2.42
C GLN A 517 -22.21 -3.85 1.87
N ALA A 518 -21.18 -3.88 2.72
CA ALA A 518 -19.78 -3.80 2.29
C ALA A 518 -19.39 -5.02 1.44
N GLY A 519 -19.76 -6.23 1.85
CA GLY A 519 -19.54 -7.47 1.11
C GLY A 519 -20.24 -7.48 -0.25
N ALA A 520 -21.51 -7.06 -0.32
CA ALA A 520 -22.27 -6.94 -1.56
C ALA A 520 -21.62 -5.94 -2.56
N ARG A 521 -21.13 -4.81 -2.05
CA ARG A 521 -20.37 -3.83 -2.85
C ARG A 521 -19.05 -4.42 -3.34
N SER A 522 -18.30 -5.08 -2.46
CA SER A 522 -17.04 -5.76 -2.79
C SER A 522 -17.24 -6.84 -3.87
N GLN A 523 -18.30 -7.63 -3.76
CA GLN A 523 -18.66 -8.65 -4.76
C GLN A 523 -19.02 -8.01 -6.11
N THR A 524 -19.78 -6.91 -6.10
CA THR A 524 -20.13 -6.17 -7.32
C THR A 524 -18.88 -5.61 -8.01
N ARG A 525 -18.00 -4.94 -7.23
CA ARG A 525 -16.69 -4.46 -7.69
C ARG A 525 -15.86 -5.59 -8.27
N SER A 526 -15.87 -6.76 -7.63
CA SER A 526 -15.16 -7.93 -8.12
C SER A 526 -15.61 -8.39 -9.48
N ARG A 527 -16.92 -8.53 -9.69
CA ARG A 527 -17.45 -8.87 -11.02
C ARG A 527 -17.06 -7.84 -12.07
N GLN A 528 -17.05 -6.54 -11.73
CA GLN A 528 -16.64 -5.48 -12.66
C GLN A 528 -15.16 -5.59 -13.03
N TRP A 529 -14.27 -5.78 -12.05
CA TRP A 529 -12.85 -6.03 -12.29
C TRP A 529 -12.62 -7.28 -13.14
N GLU A 530 -13.34 -8.37 -12.86
CA GLU A 530 -13.25 -9.60 -13.64
C GLU A 530 -13.63 -9.37 -15.11
N GLN A 531 -14.72 -8.63 -15.36
CA GLN A 531 -15.14 -8.26 -16.71
C GLN A 531 -14.11 -7.38 -17.42
N ARG A 532 -13.55 -6.40 -16.70
CA ARG A 532 -12.56 -5.46 -17.22
C ARG A 532 -11.23 -6.15 -17.54
N ILE A 533 -10.72 -7.00 -16.66
CA ILE A 533 -9.54 -7.84 -16.90
C ILE A 533 -9.79 -8.78 -18.09
N ALA A 534 -10.96 -9.43 -18.16
CA ALA A 534 -11.29 -10.32 -19.29
C ALA A 534 -11.39 -9.58 -20.62
N ALA A 535 -11.85 -8.31 -20.63
CA ALA A 535 -11.85 -7.47 -21.81
C ALA A 535 -10.43 -7.24 -22.32
N VAL A 536 -9.50 -6.87 -21.42
CA VAL A 536 -8.08 -6.67 -21.75
C VAL A 536 -7.42 -7.94 -22.29
N VAL A 537 -7.69 -9.10 -21.66
CA VAL A 537 -7.18 -10.39 -22.12
C VAL A 537 -7.67 -10.73 -23.53
N ARG A 538 -8.97 -10.50 -23.82
CA ARG A 538 -9.55 -10.76 -25.15
C ARG A 538 -8.94 -9.85 -26.22
N THR A 539 -8.71 -8.58 -25.91
CA THR A 539 -8.07 -7.65 -26.86
C THR A 539 -6.58 -7.93 -27.08
N GLY A 540 -5.90 -8.50 -26.08
CA GLY A 540 -4.49 -8.88 -26.15
C GLY A 540 -4.23 -10.23 -26.84
N THR A 541 -5.27 -11.01 -27.17
CA THR A 541 -5.11 -12.26 -27.92
C THR A 541 -5.03 -11.89 -29.41
N PRO A 542 -3.87 -12.07 -30.10
CA PRO A 542 -3.79 -11.71 -31.51
C PRO A 542 -4.72 -12.62 -32.33
N PRO A 543 -5.49 -12.08 -33.29
CA PRO A 543 -6.09 -12.93 -34.32
C PRO A 543 -4.94 -13.61 -35.08
N GLY A 544 -5.08 -14.92 -35.30
CA GLY A 544 -4.03 -15.73 -35.89
C GLY A 544 -3.52 -15.20 -37.24
N ALA A 545 -2.20 -15.32 -37.42
CA ALA A 545 -1.48 -15.50 -38.68
C ALA A 545 -2.07 -14.85 -39.96
N SER A 546 -1.64 -13.63 -40.26
CA SER A 546 -1.25 -13.23 -41.61
C SER A 546 -0.31 -12.04 -41.53
N GLY A 547 0.91 -12.19 -42.05
CA GLY A 547 1.95 -11.17 -41.97
C GLY A 547 1.63 -9.93 -42.78
N GLU A 548 2.05 -8.78 -42.26
CA GLU A 548 3.00 -7.88 -42.91
C GLU A 548 3.41 -6.80 -41.90
N THR A 549 4.71 -6.57 -41.82
CA THR A 549 5.34 -5.45 -41.11
C THR A 549 4.80 -4.12 -41.65
N ASN A 550 4.27 -3.27 -40.77
CA ASN A 550 4.46 -1.82 -40.88
C ASN A 550 4.23 -1.09 -39.56
N THR A 551 5.07 -0.07 -39.39
CA THR A 551 5.19 0.88 -38.30
C THR A 551 3.97 1.81 -38.14
N VAL A 552 3.75 2.28 -36.90
CA VAL A 552 2.96 3.44 -36.44
C VAL A 552 2.07 4.13 -37.49
N SER A 553 0.73 4.00 -37.40
CA SER A 553 -0.26 5.10 -37.60
C SER A 553 -1.74 4.66 -37.64
N ALA A 554 -2.56 5.47 -36.97
CA ALA A 554 -3.86 6.02 -37.39
C ALA A 554 -5.09 5.11 -37.66
N VAL A 555 -6.11 5.31 -36.82
CA VAL A 555 -7.44 5.86 -37.16
C VAL A 555 -8.14 5.29 -38.41
N HIS A 556 -9.11 4.36 -38.22
CA HIS A 556 -10.56 4.50 -38.52
C HIS A 556 -11.30 3.14 -38.65
N ALA A 557 -12.62 3.19 -38.39
CA ALA A 557 -13.68 2.18 -38.54
C ALA A 557 -13.81 1.19 -37.34
N ASN A 558 -14.86 1.18 -36.50
CA ASN A 558 -16.27 1.51 -36.72
C ASN A 558 -16.89 2.26 -35.53
N HIS A 559 -17.39 3.46 -35.82
CA HIS A 559 -18.59 4.01 -35.21
C HIS A 559 -19.77 3.32 -35.92
N ASP A 560 -20.43 2.37 -35.24
CA ASP A 560 -21.82 1.89 -35.46
C ASP A 560 -21.96 0.50 -34.82
N SER A 561 -22.09 0.47 -33.50
CA SER A 561 -22.67 -0.61 -32.70
C SER A 561 -22.34 -0.35 -31.23
N LEU A 562 -23.21 0.37 -30.53
CA LEU A 562 -23.42 0.35 -29.06
C LEU A 562 -24.42 1.44 -28.61
N VAL A 563 -25.39 1.78 -29.45
CA VAL A 563 -26.65 2.41 -29.02
C VAL A 563 -27.76 1.45 -29.43
N GLU A 564 -27.99 0.43 -28.59
CA GLU A 564 -29.23 -0.34 -28.43
C GLU A 564 -28.96 -1.58 -27.57
N ALA A 565 -28.89 -1.36 -26.27
CA ALA A 565 -29.26 -2.37 -25.29
C ALA A 565 -29.94 -1.61 -24.15
N ALA A 566 -31.24 -1.43 -24.38
CA ALA A 566 -32.16 -0.63 -23.61
C ALA A 566 -32.23 -1.07 -22.13
N TRP A 567 -32.26 -0.05 -21.28
CA TRP A 567 -32.91 -0.07 -19.98
C TRP A 567 -34.36 -0.54 -20.11
N PRO A 568 -34.94 -1.20 -19.09
CA PRO A 568 -36.37 -1.42 -19.03
C PRO A 568 -37.06 -0.13 -18.54
N ASP A 569 -37.99 0.38 -19.36
CA ASP A 569 -38.92 1.45 -19.00
C ASP A 569 -39.84 0.99 -17.86
N ALA A 570 -40.03 1.88 -16.88
CA ALA A 570 -41.12 1.84 -15.92
C ALA A 570 -42.08 3.01 -16.20
N ASP A 571 -43.30 2.63 -16.54
CA ASP A 571 -44.60 3.30 -16.36
C ASP A 571 -44.87 4.72 -16.89
N GLY A 572 -46.02 4.83 -17.57
CA GLY A 572 -46.90 5.98 -17.34
C GLY A 572 -47.78 6.49 -18.49
N THR A 573 -48.87 5.77 -18.76
CA THR A 573 -50.26 6.32 -18.86
C THR A 573 -50.78 7.13 -20.07
N VAL A 574 -51.94 6.63 -20.56
CA VAL A 574 -53.22 7.31 -20.92
C VAL A 574 -53.62 7.43 -22.42
N ALA A 575 -54.79 6.80 -22.69
CA ALA A 575 -55.86 7.09 -23.68
C ALA A 575 -55.51 7.00 -25.18
N ASP A 576 -56.35 6.54 -26.10
CA ASP A 576 -57.78 6.21 -26.09
C ASP A 576 -58.10 5.36 -27.35
N ASP A 577 -59.15 4.56 -27.20
CA ASP A 577 -60.20 4.20 -28.16
C ASP A 577 -60.05 3.22 -29.35
N GLU A 578 -61.19 2.55 -29.53
CA GLU A 578 -61.75 1.78 -30.65
C GLU A 578 -61.38 0.30 -30.90
N SER A 579 -62.39 -0.54 -30.55
CA SER A 579 -63.02 -1.58 -31.40
C SER A 579 -62.15 -2.80 -31.82
N THR A 580 -62.50 -4.07 -31.55
CA THR A 580 -63.78 -4.75 -31.81
C THR A 580 -63.71 -6.19 -31.27
N ALA A 581 -64.86 -6.69 -30.80
CA ALA A 581 -65.33 -8.09 -30.85
C ALA A 581 -64.61 -9.20 -30.05
N GLY A 582 -65.32 -9.77 -29.08
CA GLY A 582 -65.03 -11.12 -28.55
C GLY A 582 -65.65 -11.49 -27.19
N THR A 583 -66.99 -11.48 -27.06
CA THR A 583 -67.74 -12.24 -26.02
C THR A 583 -67.78 -13.75 -26.41
N PRO A 584 -68.13 -14.73 -25.55
CA PRO A 584 -68.65 -14.69 -24.16
C PRO A 584 -67.85 -15.64 -23.21
N GLU A 585 -68.13 -15.93 -21.94
CA GLU A 585 -69.38 -16.11 -21.18
C GLU A 585 -69.04 -16.41 -19.69
N HIS A 586 -69.97 -16.11 -18.78
CA HIS A 586 -70.13 -16.61 -17.39
C HIS A 586 -69.09 -16.25 -16.31
N ALA A 587 -69.44 -16.03 -15.03
CA ALA A 587 -70.68 -15.75 -14.31
C ALA A 587 -70.29 -15.41 -12.85
N ALA A 588 -71.05 -14.50 -12.21
CA ALA A 588 -71.26 -14.35 -10.76
C ALA A 588 -70.03 -14.18 -9.83
N GLY A 589 -69.97 -13.24 -8.90
CA GLY A 589 -70.97 -12.32 -8.35
C GLY A 589 -70.56 -11.95 -6.92
N HIS A 590 -71.05 -10.79 -6.44
CA HIS A 590 -71.23 -10.42 -5.03
C HIS A 590 -69.91 -10.22 -4.22
N SER A 591 -69.71 -9.22 -3.36
CA SER A 591 -70.56 -8.20 -2.73
C SER A 591 -69.64 -7.21 -1.98
N ALA A 592 -70.06 -5.94 -1.89
CA ALA A 592 -69.81 -4.90 -0.86
C ALA A 592 -68.48 -4.94 -0.05
N ALA A 593 -67.58 -3.94 -0.09
CA ALA A 593 -67.71 -2.53 0.34
C ALA A 593 -68.21 -2.34 1.80
N PRO A 594 -67.92 -1.23 2.52
CA PRO A 594 -66.77 -0.29 2.45
C PRO A 594 -66.34 0.21 3.87
N VAL A 595 -65.58 1.33 3.96
CA VAL A 595 -65.55 2.33 5.08
C VAL A 595 -64.65 1.97 6.28
N ASN A 596 -63.78 2.81 6.85
CA ASN A 596 -63.35 4.21 6.64
C ASN A 596 -61.97 4.44 7.31
N PRO A 597 -61.35 5.62 7.06
CA PRO A 597 -60.07 6.07 7.58
C PRO A 597 -60.24 6.87 8.89
N ASP A 598 -59.13 7.17 9.56
CA ASP A 598 -58.76 8.51 10.08
C ASP A 598 -57.50 8.37 10.96
N VAL A 599 -56.38 9.00 10.59
CA VAL A 599 -55.94 10.39 10.88
C VAL A 599 -55.10 10.49 12.17
N ALA A 600 -53.83 10.78 11.92
CA ALA A 600 -52.92 11.68 12.61
C ALA A 600 -53.05 11.93 14.12
N MET A 601 -51.93 11.68 14.80
CA MET A 601 -51.15 12.77 15.41
C MET A 601 -49.66 12.54 15.17
#